data_AF-A0A3C0JK78-F1
#
_entry.id   AF-A0A3C0JK78-F1
#
_cell.length_a   1.000
_cell.length_b   1.000
_cell.length_c   1.000
_cell.angle_alpha   90.00
_cell.angle_beta   90.00
_cell.angle_gamma   90.00
#
_symmetry.space_group_name_H-M   'P 1'
#
loop_
_entity.id
_entity.type
_entity.pdbx_description
1 polymer ?
#
loop_
_entity_poly.entity_id
_entity_poly.type
_entity_poly.pdbx_seq_one_letter_code
_entity_poly.pdbx_strand_id
1 'polypeptide(L)'
;LLKEGATWQFDWTLMNEGQQKSRLEKSNTARLVFRQAFAQVAEKLADTYAPLSVASQENQLNIEVADVKSLSQFVNMTSYLSSLDMVKKLSWGQLIDNKVVLNLVIRGDVAVLEETIALNNALSPDSSPRNQYILPDGMKALPADLMEKTLYYRAN
;
A
#
# COMPACT_ATOMS: atom_id res chain seq x y z
N LEU A 1 42.25 2.68 -11.51
CA LEU A 1 42.22 1.49 -12.39
C LEU A 1 43.64 0.98 -12.53
N LEU A 2 43.89 -0.29 -12.21
CA LEU A 2 45.20 -0.92 -12.24
C LEU A 2 45.10 -2.22 -13.05
N LYS A 3 46.18 -2.58 -13.76
CA LYS A 3 46.29 -3.87 -14.46
C LYS A 3 47.32 -4.73 -13.74
N GLU A 4 46.88 -5.86 -13.20
CA GLU A 4 47.72 -6.87 -12.56
C GLU A 4 47.68 -8.16 -13.40
N GLY A 5 48.74 -8.39 -14.17
CA GLY A 5 48.85 -9.54 -15.08
C GLY A 5 47.75 -9.53 -16.15
N ALA A 6 46.92 -10.58 -16.16
CA ALA A 6 45.77 -10.72 -17.06
C ALA A 6 44.48 -10.08 -16.51
N THR A 7 44.53 -9.45 -15.34
CA THR A 7 43.37 -8.96 -14.60
C THR A 7 43.42 -7.45 -14.43
N TRP A 8 42.29 -6.80 -14.59
CA TRP A 8 42.07 -5.39 -14.34
C TRP A 8 41.38 -5.23 -12.99
N GLN A 9 41.76 -4.18 -12.26
CA GLN A 9 41.22 -3.84 -10.95
C GLN A 9 40.78 -2.38 -10.90
N PHE A 10 39.61 -2.11 -10.32
CA PHE A 10 39.07 -0.77 -10.17
C PHE A 10 38.54 -0.58 -8.76
N ASP A 11 39.17 0.34 -8.04
CA ASP A 11 38.69 0.83 -6.76
C ASP A 11 37.76 2.01 -7.01
N TRP A 12 36.58 1.97 -6.40
CA TRP A 12 35.61 3.04 -6.44
C TRP A 12 35.03 3.28 -5.06
N THR A 13 34.66 4.52 -4.81
CA THR A 13 34.03 4.96 -3.57
C THR A 13 32.78 5.76 -3.88
N LEU A 14 31.66 5.35 -3.28
CA LEU A 14 30.41 6.10 -3.28
C LEU A 14 30.23 6.78 -1.93
N MET A 15 29.90 8.08 -1.94
CA MET A 15 29.71 8.89 -0.75
C MET A 15 28.30 9.48 -0.75
N ASN A 16 27.53 9.28 0.31
CA ASN A 16 26.16 9.80 0.47
C ASN A 16 25.86 10.10 1.94
N GLU A 17 25.41 11.33 2.26
CA GLU A 17 24.91 11.78 3.58
C GLU A 17 25.59 11.14 4.82
N GLY A 18 26.92 11.10 4.83
CA GLY A 18 27.71 10.56 5.96
C GLY A 18 28.04 9.07 5.88
N GLN A 19 27.55 8.35 4.87
CA GLN A 19 27.94 6.99 4.54
C GLN A 19 28.94 6.97 3.37
N GLN A 20 30.04 6.25 3.56
CA GLN A 20 31.03 5.99 2.51
C GLN A 20 31.10 4.49 2.26
N LYS A 21 30.93 4.07 1.01
CA LYS A 21 31.09 2.67 0.59
C LYS A 21 32.15 2.58 -0.48
N SER A 22 33.26 1.94 -0.14
CA SER A 22 34.37 1.66 -1.06
C SER A 22 34.39 0.19 -1.43
N ARG A 23 34.66 -0.11 -2.71
CA ARG A 23 34.68 -1.47 -3.27
C ARG A 23 35.75 -1.57 -4.36
N LEU A 24 36.38 -2.74 -4.42
CA LEU A 24 37.36 -3.10 -5.43
C LEU A 24 36.79 -4.16 -6.38
N GLU A 25 36.63 -3.81 -7.65
CA GLU A 25 36.16 -4.72 -8.70
C GLU A 25 37.34 -5.29 -9.49
N LYS A 26 37.28 -6.58 -9.85
CA LYS A 26 38.32 -7.26 -10.65
C LYS A 26 37.72 -8.02 -11.82
N SER A 27 38.32 -7.90 -13.01
CA SER A 27 37.87 -8.65 -14.20
C SER A 27 38.98 -8.76 -15.27
N ASN A 28 38.81 -9.66 -16.23
CA ASN A 28 39.83 -9.95 -17.25
C ASN A 28 39.98 -8.84 -18.30
N THR A 29 39.03 -7.90 -18.37
CA THR A 29 39.11 -6.75 -19.27
C THR A 29 38.69 -5.47 -18.56
N ALA A 30 39.32 -4.36 -18.91
CA ALA A 30 38.98 -3.04 -18.37
C ALA A 30 37.49 -2.71 -18.57
N ARG A 31 36.92 -3.04 -19.73
CA ARG A 31 35.50 -2.81 -20.04
C ARG A 31 34.56 -3.54 -19.07
N LEU A 32 34.86 -4.79 -18.72
CA LEU A 32 34.03 -5.55 -17.79
C LEU A 32 34.09 -4.98 -16.38
N VAL A 33 35.28 -4.59 -15.91
CA VAL A 33 35.45 -3.96 -14.60
C VAL A 33 34.61 -2.67 -14.49
N PHE A 34 34.63 -1.82 -15.50
CA PHE A 34 33.82 -0.59 -15.51
C PHE A 34 32.32 -0.88 -15.56
N ARG A 35 31.89 -1.84 -16.39
CA ARG A 35 30.46 -2.21 -16.45
C ARG A 35 29.95 -2.73 -15.11
N GLN A 36 30.75 -3.55 -14.42
CA GLN A 36 30.40 -4.09 -13.11
C GLN A 36 30.30 -2.99 -12.05
N ALA A 37 31.31 -2.10 -11.97
CA ALA A 37 31.29 -0.98 -11.05
C ALA A 37 30.11 -0.04 -11.30
N PHE A 38 29.84 0.28 -12.57
CA PHE A 38 28.71 1.15 -12.92
C PHE A 38 27.36 0.52 -12.59
N ALA A 39 27.17 -0.78 -12.87
CA ALA A 39 25.95 -1.49 -12.51
C ALA A 39 25.71 -1.48 -11.00
N GLN A 40 26.75 -1.72 -10.19
CA GLN A 40 26.66 -1.71 -8.72
C GLN A 40 26.32 -0.33 -8.16
N VAL A 41 26.91 0.73 -8.72
CA VAL A 41 26.60 2.10 -8.31
C VAL A 41 25.18 2.48 -8.73
N ALA A 42 24.78 2.15 -9.95
CA ALA A 42 23.42 2.40 -10.46
C ALA A 42 22.37 1.65 -9.64
N GLU A 43 22.60 0.38 -9.29
CA GLU A 43 21.74 -0.39 -8.40
C GLU A 43 21.64 0.26 -7.02
N LYS A 44 22.78 0.69 -6.44
CA LYS A 44 22.76 1.31 -5.12
C LYS A 44 22.05 2.67 -5.11
N LEU A 45 22.20 3.44 -6.19
CA LEU A 45 21.47 4.69 -6.37
C LEU A 45 19.99 4.43 -6.66
N ALA A 46 19.65 3.37 -7.38
CA ALA A 46 18.27 2.94 -7.56
C ALA A 46 17.67 2.50 -6.21
N ASP A 47 18.33 1.69 -5.40
CA ASP A 47 17.84 1.35 -4.06
C ASP A 47 17.60 2.58 -3.17
N THR A 48 18.42 3.62 -3.34
CA THR A 48 18.38 4.82 -2.48
C THR A 48 17.37 5.85 -2.99
N TYR A 49 17.25 6.02 -4.30
CA TYR A 49 16.53 7.11 -4.94
C TYR A 49 15.51 6.67 -5.98
N ALA A 50 15.52 5.40 -6.42
CA ALA A 50 14.40 4.91 -7.19
C ALA A 50 13.18 4.96 -6.27
N PRO A 51 12.08 5.57 -6.72
CA PRO A 51 10.83 5.49 -5.99
C PRO A 51 10.47 4.01 -5.92
N LEU A 52 10.40 3.46 -4.69
CA LEU A 52 9.73 2.19 -4.41
C LEU A 52 8.25 2.39 -4.75
N SER A 53 7.91 2.30 -6.03
CA SER A 53 6.55 2.40 -6.54
C SER A 53 5.70 3.53 -5.95
N VAL A 54 6.19 4.76 -5.69
CA VAL A 54 5.38 5.86 -5.12
C VAL A 54 4.33 5.36 -4.10
N ALA A 55 4.77 4.50 -3.19
CA ALA A 55 4.00 4.08 -2.04
C ALA A 55 3.97 5.25 -1.05
N SER A 56 3.08 6.21 -1.28
CA SER A 56 2.14 6.43 -0.17
C SER A 56 1.47 5.07 -0.01
N GLN A 57 1.52 4.41 1.15
CA GLN A 57 0.63 3.25 1.39
C GLN A 57 -0.81 3.77 1.30
N GLU A 58 -1.27 3.96 0.07
CA GLU A 58 -2.62 4.27 -0.30
C GLU A 58 -3.34 2.94 -0.30
N ASN A 59 -3.78 2.55 0.89
CA ASN A 59 -4.56 1.35 1.03
C ASN A 59 -5.96 1.64 0.50
N GLN A 60 -6.35 0.88 -0.53
CA GLN A 60 -7.71 0.85 -1.02
C GLN A 60 -8.46 -0.20 -0.22
N LEU A 61 -9.57 0.20 0.39
CA LEU A 61 -10.42 -0.69 1.14
C LEU A 61 -11.88 -0.38 0.89
N ASN A 62 -12.72 -1.40 1.06
CA ASN A 62 -14.15 -1.26 1.02
C ASN A 62 -14.70 -1.20 2.45
N ILE A 63 -15.66 -0.33 2.70
CA ILE A 63 -16.40 -0.25 3.96
C ILE A 63 -17.85 -0.56 3.64
N GLU A 64 -18.36 -1.67 4.16
CA GLU A 64 -19.79 -1.97 4.17
C GLU A 64 -20.39 -1.42 5.46
N VAL A 65 -21.33 -0.49 5.33
CA VAL A 65 -22.10 0.03 6.47
C VAL A 65 -23.55 -0.43 6.37
N ALA A 66 -23.97 -1.19 7.38
CA ALA A 66 -25.34 -1.66 7.51
C ALA A 66 -26.19 -0.72 8.38
N ASP A 67 -27.51 -0.87 8.25
CA ASP A 67 -28.54 -0.18 9.04
C ASP A 67 -28.60 1.34 8.83
N VAL A 68 -28.26 1.79 7.62
CA VAL A 68 -28.39 3.21 7.24
C VAL A 68 -29.87 3.49 6.97
N LYS A 69 -30.57 4.05 7.96
CA LYS A 69 -32.04 4.25 7.94
C LYS A 69 -32.48 5.62 7.42
N SER A 70 -31.56 6.57 7.30
CA SER A 70 -31.90 7.95 6.94
C SER A 70 -30.78 8.64 6.15
N LEU A 71 -31.17 9.61 5.33
CA LEU A 71 -30.22 10.45 4.59
C LEU A 71 -29.32 11.27 5.54
N SER A 72 -29.84 11.68 6.70
CA SER A 72 -29.05 12.38 7.71
C SER A 72 -27.95 11.49 8.31
N GLN A 73 -28.26 10.23 8.67
CA GLN A 73 -27.24 9.27 9.13
C GLN A 73 -26.18 9.03 8.06
N PHE A 74 -26.61 8.88 6.81
CA PHE A 74 -25.70 8.71 5.68
C PHE A 74 -24.74 9.91 5.52
N VAL A 75 -25.26 11.14 5.51
CA VAL A 75 -24.46 12.37 5.36
C VAL A 75 -23.49 12.54 6.53
N ASN A 76 -23.95 12.29 7.75
CA ASN A 76 -23.10 12.38 8.94
C ASN A 76 -21.92 11.41 8.88
N MET A 77 -22.17 10.16 8.49
CA MET A 77 -21.15 9.13 8.36
C MET A 77 -20.12 9.46 7.26
N THR A 78 -20.58 9.80 6.05
CA THR A 78 -19.67 10.13 4.95
C THR A 78 -18.88 11.41 5.20
N SER A 79 -19.47 12.40 5.85
CA SER A 79 -18.79 13.63 6.27
C SER A 79 -17.72 13.32 7.31
N TYR A 80 -18.03 12.48 8.30
CA TYR A 80 -17.06 12.02 9.28
C TYR A 80 -15.87 11.30 8.62
N LEU A 81 -16.13 10.28 7.80
CA LEU A 81 -15.07 9.53 7.12
C LEU A 81 -14.22 10.44 6.21
N SER A 82 -14.84 11.38 5.49
CA SER A 82 -14.12 12.32 4.64
C SER A 82 -13.32 13.36 5.42
N SER A 83 -13.66 13.60 6.70
CA SER A 83 -12.94 14.53 7.58
C SER A 83 -11.69 13.93 8.22
N LEU A 84 -11.50 12.61 8.14
CA LEU A 84 -10.31 11.95 8.69
C LEU A 84 -9.08 12.32 7.85
N ASP A 85 -8.03 12.85 8.48
CA ASP A 85 -6.80 13.29 7.80
C ASP A 85 -6.14 12.18 6.96
N MET A 86 -6.32 10.92 7.37
CA MET A 86 -5.81 9.76 6.66
C MET A 86 -6.62 9.41 5.40
N VAL A 87 -7.87 9.86 5.25
CA VAL A 87 -8.71 9.55 4.10
C VAL A 87 -8.38 10.50 2.95
N LYS A 88 -7.80 9.97 1.87
CA LYS A 88 -7.51 10.73 0.64
C LYS A 88 -8.73 10.88 -0.25
N LYS A 89 -9.50 9.80 -0.36
CA LYS A 89 -10.63 9.72 -1.27
C LYS A 89 -11.69 8.82 -0.67
N LEU A 90 -12.94 9.28 -0.73
CA LEU A 90 -14.12 8.49 -0.46
C LEU A 90 -14.96 8.46 -1.73
N SER A 91 -15.39 7.28 -2.12
CA SER A 91 -16.24 7.08 -3.29
C SER A 91 -17.35 6.09 -2.97
N TRP A 92 -18.44 6.20 -3.69
CA TRP A 92 -19.62 5.39 -3.44
C TRP A 92 -19.56 4.19 -4.37
N GLY A 93 -19.66 2.99 -3.81
CA GLY A 93 -19.71 1.75 -4.58
C GLY A 93 -21.15 1.40 -4.91
N GLN A 94 -21.90 0.96 -3.90
CA GLN A 94 -23.27 0.45 -4.08
C GLN A 94 -24.15 0.77 -2.88
N LEU A 95 -25.43 1.02 -3.15
CA LEU A 95 -26.49 1.10 -2.14
C LEU A 95 -27.47 -0.05 -2.39
N ILE A 96 -27.64 -0.94 -1.41
CA ILE A 96 -28.58 -2.07 -1.47
C ILE A 96 -29.40 -2.05 -0.19
N ASP A 97 -30.71 -1.80 -0.31
CA ASP A 97 -31.63 -1.67 0.83
C ASP A 97 -31.10 -0.66 1.88
N ASN A 98 -30.77 -1.15 3.09
CA ASN A 98 -30.23 -0.38 4.20
C ASN A 98 -28.71 -0.54 4.35
N LYS A 99 -28.02 -0.95 3.28
CA LYS A 99 -26.57 -1.17 3.25
C LYS A 99 -25.90 -0.27 2.22
N VAL A 100 -24.79 0.31 2.62
CA VAL A 100 -23.94 1.16 1.78
C VAL A 100 -22.57 0.53 1.69
N VAL A 101 -22.05 0.38 0.47
CA VAL A 101 -20.65 0.05 0.21
C VAL A 101 -19.93 1.32 -0.22
N LEU A 102 -18.90 1.69 0.54
CA LEU A 102 -18.03 2.82 0.29
C LEU A 102 -16.63 2.33 -0.06
N ASN A 103 -16.01 2.96 -1.04
CA ASN A 103 -14.63 2.68 -1.44
C ASN A 103 -13.75 3.81 -0.89
N LEU A 104 -12.79 3.47 -0.05
CA LEU A 104 -11.90 4.42 0.60
C LEU A 104 -10.46 4.22 0.15
N VAL A 105 -9.77 5.34 -0.08
CA VAL A 105 -8.32 5.37 -0.25
C VAL A 105 -7.74 6.09 0.96
N ILE A 106 -6.91 5.40 1.75
CA ILE A 106 -6.33 5.95 2.97
C ILE A 106 -4.81 6.01 2.90
N ARG A 107 -4.19 6.97 3.60
CA ARG A 107 -2.75 7.04 3.81
C ARG A 107 -2.39 6.27 5.07
N GLY A 108 -1.53 5.28 4.95
CA GLY A 108 -1.00 4.52 6.10
C GLY A 108 -1.78 3.24 6.38
N ASP A 109 -1.72 2.77 7.62
CA ASP A 109 -2.25 1.47 8.00
C ASP A 109 -3.77 1.49 8.23
N VAL A 110 -4.45 0.42 7.79
CA VAL A 110 -5.87 0.21 8.05
C VAL A 110 -6.14 0.05 9.55
N ALA A 111 -5.20 -0.50 10.34
CA ALA A 111 -5.37 -0.62 11.79
C ALA A 111 -5.56 0.74 12.47
N VAL A 112 -4.85 1.77 12.00
CA VAL A 112 -4.96 3.15 12.53
C VAL A 112 -6.31 3.78 12.16
N LEU A 113 -6.85 3.45 10.98
CA LEU A 113 -8.22 3.81 10.60
C LEU A 113 -9.23 3.15 11.53
N GLU A 114 -9.10 1.84 11.78
CA GLU A 114 -9.99 1.07 12.65
C GLU A 114 -10.01 1.65 14.07
N GLU A 115 -8.84 1.99 14.63
CA GLU A 115 -8.73 2.67 15.92
C GLU A 115 -9.37 4.06 15.91
N THR A 116 -9.10 4.87 14.88
CA THR A 116 -9.65 6.23 14.78
C THR A 116 -11.18 6.23 14.67
N ILE A 117 -11.74 5.25 13.95
CA ILE A 117 -13.18 5.05 13.87
C ILE A 117 -13.74 4.62 15.23
N ALA A 118 -13.06 3.72 15.94
CA ALA A 118 -13.50 3.25 17.27
C ALA A 118 -13.48 4.36 18.34
N LEU A 119 -12.65 5.40 18.16
CA LEU A 119 -12.61 6.57 19.05
C LEU A 119 -13.82 7.50 18.89
N ASN A 120 -14.62 7.36 17.83
CA ASN A 120 -15.82 8.16 17.59
C ASN A 120 -17.10 7.30 17.59
N ASN A 121 -18.22 7.89 18.01
CA ASN A 121 -19.51 7.19 18.09
C ASN A 121 -20.28 7.13 16.75
N ALA A 122 -19.68 7.57 15.64
CA ALA A 122 -20.35 7.63 14.33
C ALA A 122 -20.56 6.25 13.68
N LEU A 123 -19.66 5.30 13.95
CA LEU A 123 -19.65 3.96 13.37
C LEU A 123 -19.29 2.94 14.45
N SER A 124 -19.97 1.79 14.45
CA SER A 124 -19.65 0.68 15.34
C SER A 124 -19.23 -0.55 14.54
N PRO A 125 -18.17 -1.28 14.95
CA PRO A 125 -17.73 -2.48 14.23
C PRO A 125 -18.85 -3.51 14.17
N ASP A 126 -19.14 -4.07 12.99
CA ASP A 126 -20.04 -5.20 12.82
C ASP A 126 -19.21 -6.44 12.50
N SER A 127 -19.26 -7.47 13.33
CA SER A 127 -18.39 -8.65 13.23
C SER A 127 -18.81 -9.63 12.13
N SER A 128 -19.87 -9.32 11.38
CA SER A 128 -20.54 -10.28 10.51
C SER A 128 -20.60 -9.80 9.07
N PRO A 129 -19.94 -10.47 8.11
CA PRO A 129 -20.42 -10.45 6.73
C PRO A 129 -21.81 -11.08 6.73
N ARG A 130 -22.86 -10.27 6.91
CA ARG A 130 -24.25 -10.76 6.88
C ARG A 130 -24.69 -11.21 5.48
N ASN A 131 -23.81 -11.09 4.48
CA ASN A 131 -23.98 -11.76 3.20
C ASN A 131 -23.24 -13.09 3.24
N GLN A 132 -23.98 -14.16 3.53
CA GLN A 132 -23.67 -15.44 2.88
C GLN A 132 -23.82 -15.18 1.38
N TYR A 133 -22.70 -14.98 0.68
CA TYR A 133 -22.70 -15.17 -0.77
C TYR A 133 -23.14 -16.62 -0.98
N ILE A 134 -24.40 -16.82 -1.38
CA ILE A 134 -24.82 -18.09 -1.96
C ILE A 134 -24.09 -18.15 -3.29
N LEU A 135 -22.91 -18.78 -3.29
CA LEU A 135 -22.22 -19.14 -4.51
C LEU A 135 -23.18 -20.09 -5.26
N PRO A 136 -23.56 -19.79 -6.51
CA PRO A 136 -24.21 -20.79 -7.35
C PRO A 136 -23.31 -22.02 -7.40
N ASP A 137 -23.90 -23.19 -7.15
CA ASP A 137 -23.18 -24.45 -7.03
C ASP A 137 -22.25 -24.63 -8.25
N GLY A 138 -20.93 -24.63 -8.03
CA GLY A 138 -19.92 -24.82 -9.09
C GLY A 138 -18.89 -23.70 -9.31
N MET A 139 -18.97 -22.53 -8.66
CA MET A 139 -17.85 -21.55 -8.71
C MET A 139 -16.87 -21.79 -7.56
N LYS A 140 -15.60 -22.07 -7.89
CA LYS A 140 -14.51 -22.02 -6.90
C LYS A 140 -14.44 -20.60 -6.31
N ALA A 141 -14.40 -20.51 -4.99
CA ALA A 141 -14.17 -19.25 -4.29
C ALA A 141 -12.95 -18.54 -4.90
N LEU A 142 -13.09 -17.26 -5.19
CA LEU A 142 -11.98 -16.41 -5.58
C LEU A 142 -10.88 -16.53 -4.49
N PRO A 143 -9.60 -16.67 -4.87
CA PRO A 143 -8.53 -16.70 -3.88
C PRO A 143 -8.61 -15.43 -3.03
N ALA A 144 -8.61 -15.58 -1.71
CA ALA A 144 -8.76 -14.50 -0.73
C ALA A 144 -7.70 -13.39 -0.90
N ASP A 145 -6.59 -13.71 -1.56
CA ASP A 145 -5.48 -12.81 -1.89
C ASP A 145 -5.82 -11.77 -2.98
N LEU A 146 -6.94 -11.95 -3.70
CA LEU A 146 -7.46 -10.98 -4.68
C LEU A 146 -8.64 -10.16 -4.13
N MET A 147 -9.06 -10.38 -2.89
CA MET A 147 -10.17 -9.65 -2.29
C MET A 147 -9.63 -8.39 -1.60
N GLU A 148 -10.00 -7.22 -2.13
CA GLU A 148 -9.77 -5.95 -1.43
C GLU A 148 -10.30 -6.05 0.01
N LYS A 149 -9.50 -5.61 1.00
CA LYS A 149 -9.88 -5.68 2.42
C LYS A 149 -11.21 -4.95 2.60
N THR A 150 -12.23 -5.68 3.05
CA THR A 150 -13.56 -5.13 3.30
C THR A 150 -13.79 -5.08 4.81
N LEU A 151 -14.04 -3.88 5.34
CA LEU A 151 -14.40 -3.65 6.74
C LEU A 151 -15.92 -3.54 6.88
N TYR A 152 -16.47 -4.00 8.00
CA TYR A 152 -17.90 -4.07 8.25
C TYR A 152 -18.27 -3.20 9.46
N TYR A 153 -19.23 -2.29 9.28
CA TYR A 153 -19.68 -1.36 10.32
C TYR A 153 -21.20 -1.20 10.32
N ARG A 154 -21.71 -0.61 11.40
CA ARG A 154 -23.10 -0.13 11.53
C ARG A 154 -23.13 1.37 11.77
N ALA A 155 -24.08 2.06 11.14
CA ALA A 155 -24.35 3.47 11.40
C ALA A 155 -25.15 3.63 12.71
N ASN A 156 -24.73 4.58 13.55
CA ASN A 156 -25.43 4.96 14.78
C ASN A 156 -26.43 6.11 14.56
#